data_AF-A0A397BR25-F1
#
_entry.id   AF-A0A397BR25-F1
#
_cell.length_a   1.000
_cell.length_b   1.000
_cell.length_c   1.000
_cell.angle_alpha   90.00
_cell.angle_beta   90.00
_cell.angle_gamma   90.00
#
_symmetry.space_group_name_H-M   'P 1'
#
loop_
_entity.id
_entity.type
_entity.pdbx_description
1 polymer ?
#
loop_
_entity_poly.entity_id
_entity_poly.type
_entity_poly.pdbx_seq_one_letter_code
_entity_poly.pdbx_strand_id
1 'polypeptide(L)'
;MARLQSTLTAFRAKNGFGRGIAAPQIGVQKRFVAIHLDGKHASPQVYINPEFTWRSPAMFSMWDDCMCFPDLLVRVSRHASISLGYLNHHGQIVHEDALPQAESELFQHELDHLDGILAVNLVSKDLLSADELLERFPSH
;
A
#
# COMPACT_ATOMS: atom_id res chain seq x y z
N MET A 1 7.04 -14.61 -5.40
CA MET A 1 7.33 -13.37 -6.15
C MET A 1 6.47 -13.31 -7.41
N ALA A 2 6.65 -14.21 -8.38
CA ALA A 2 5.83 -14.25 -9.60
C ALA A 2 4.30 -14.26 -9.35
N ARG A 3 3.80 -15.12 -8.44
CA ARG A 3 2.37 -15.14 -8.06
C ARG A 3 1.87 -13.81 -7.48
N LEU A 4 2.70 -13.09 -6.72
CA LEU A 4 2.32 -11.82 -6.10
C LEU A 4 2.18 -10.73 -7.17
N GLN A 5 3.17 -10.62 -8.06
CA GLN A 5 3.14 -9.70 -9.19
C GLN A 5 1.97 -10.00 -10.14
N SER A 6 1.76 -11.27 -10.49
CA SER A 6 0.66 -11.66 -11.38
C SER A 6 -0.70 -11.36 -10.76
N THR A 7 -0.85 -11.53 -9.44
CA THR A 7 -2.08 -11.17 -8.72
C THR A 7 -2.35 -9.67 -8.81
N LEU A 8 -1.34 -8.83 -8.51
CA LEU A 8 -1.48 -7.38 -8.61
C LEU A 8 -1.83 -6.95 -10.04
N THR A 9 -1.12 -7.47 -11.05
CA THR A 9 -1.39 -7.16 -12.45
C THR A 9 -2.80 -7.56 -12.86
N ALA A 10 -3.27 -8.75 -12.48
CA ALA A 10 -4.62 -9.20 -12.80
C ALA A 10 -5.71 -8.36 -12.12
N PHE A 11 -5.50 -7.97 -10.85
CA PHE A 11 -6.41 -7.10 -10.12
C PHE A 11 -6.52 -5.74 -10.81
N ARG A 12 -5.38 -5.11 -11.14
CA ARG A 12 -5.34 -3.83 -11.86
C ARG A 12 -6.04 -3.89 -13.21
N ALA A 13 -5.77 -4.94 -13.99
CA ALA A 13 -6.38 -5.11 -15.31
C ALA A 13 -7.91 -5.25 -15.24
N LYS A 14 -8.43 -5.84 -14.15
CA LYS A 14 -9.87 -6.01 -13.94
C LYS A 14 -10.55 -4.76 -13.40
N ASN A 15 -9.92 -4.05 -12.47
CA ASN A 15 -10.57 -3.01 -11.67
C ASN A 15 -10.12 -1.57 -12.01
N GLY A 16 -8.99 -1.40 -12.70
CA GLY A 16 -8.42 -0.08 -13.01
C GLY A 16 -7.65 0.58 -11.85
N PHE A 17 -7.66 0.00 -10.65
CA PHE A 17 -6.93 0.48 -9.47
C PHE A 17 -6.15 -0.65 -8.78
N GLY A 18 -5.44 -0.31 -7.69
CA GLY A 18 -4.62 -1.23 -6.91
C GLY A 18 -3.13 -1.05 -7.18
N ARG A 19 -2.45 -0.26 -6.34
CA ARG A 19 -1.02 0.07 -6.52
C ARG A 19 -0.09 -0.82 -5.69
N GLY A 20 -0.62 -1.59 -4.74
CA GLY A 20 0.16 -2.44 -3.85
C GLY A 20 -0.57 -3.74 -3.51
N ILE A 21 0.19 -4.77 -3.15
CA ILE A 21 -0.32 -5.98 -2.49
C ILE A 21 0.77 -6.63 -1.64
N ALA A 22 0.42 -7.02 -0.43
CA ALA A 22 1.22 -7.77 0.51
C ALA A 22 0.94 -9.27 0.40
N ALA A 23 1.99 -10.10 0.52
CA ALA A 23 1.86 -11.56 0.44
C ALA A 23 0.84 -12.19 1.42
N PRO A 24 0.65 -11.68 2.66
CA PRO A 24 -0.42 -12.17 3.54
C PRO A 24 -1.82 -12.08 2.93
N GLN A 25 -2.11 -11.08 2.10
CA GLN A 25 -3.43 -10.90 1.47
C GLN A 25 -3.79 -12.03 0.49
N ILE A 26 -2.80 -12.79 0.02
CA ILE A 26 -3.00 -13.97 -0.84
C ILE A 26 -2.72 -15.30 -0.11
N GLY A 27 -2.72 -15.27 1.24
CA GLY A 27 -2.51 -16.43 2.09
C GLY A 27 -1.05 -16.90 2.16
N VAL A 28 -0.08 -16.05 1.82
CA VAL A 28 1.35 -16.38 1.86
C VAL A 28 1.99 -15.66 3.05
N GLN A 29 2.40 -16.41 4.06
CA GLN A 29 3.07 -15.90 5.27
C GLN A 29 4.55 -15.55 5.00
N LYS A 30 4.79 -14.55 4.16
CA LYS A 30 6.13 -14.01 3.87
C LYS A 30 6.06 -12.48 3.90
N ARG A 31 7.17 -11.83 4.31
CA ARG A 31 7.30 -10.36 4.33
C ARG A 31 7.60 -9.78 2.95
N PHE A 32 6.74 -10.08 1.97
CA PHE A 32 6.91 -9.62 0.59
C PHE A 32 5.78 -8.68 0.21
N VAL A 33 6.13 -7.57 -0.43
CA VAL A 33 5.17 -6.61 -1.00
C VAL A 33 5.46 -6.46 -2.48
N ALA A 34 4.42 -6.37 -3.30
CA ALA A 34 4.54 -5.93 -4.69
C ALA A 34 3.90 -4.54 -4.83
N ILE A 35 4.63 -3.60 -5.43
CA ILE A 35 4.16 -2.24 -5.69
C ILE A 35 4.23 -1.96 -7.19
N HIS A 36 3.20 -1.32 -7.74
CA HIS A 36 3.20 -0.78 -9.09
C HIS A 36 3.09 0.75 -9.03
N LEU A 37 4.21 1.43 -9.28
CA LEU A 37 4.26 2.90 -9.42
C LEU A 37 4.24 3.25 -10.91
N ASP A 38 3.12 3.80 -11.36
CA ASP A 38 2.95 4.23 -12.75
C ASP A 38 4.01 5.28 -13.13
N GLY A 39 4.58 5.14 -14.33
CA GLY A 39 5.65 6.02 -14.82
C GLY A 39 7.05 5.75 -14.24
N LYS A 40 7.17 4.96 -13.16
CA LYS A 40 8.47 4.58 -12.59
C LYS A 40 8.95 3.21 -13.09
N HIS A 41 8.04 2.25 -13.23
CA HIS A 41 8.35 0.90 -13.69
C HIS A 41 7.30 0.37 -14.66
N ALA A 42 7.72 -0.45 -15.64
CA ALA A 42 6.80 -1.09 -16.59
C ALA A 42 5.96 -2.23 -15.97
N SER A 43 6.39 -2.75 -14.82
CA SER A 43 5.76 -3.87 -14.12
C SER A 43 5.88 -3.70 -12.60
N PRO A 44 5.02 -4.37 -11.81
CA PRO A 44 5.14 -4.33 -10.36
C PRO A 44 6.51 -4.81 -9.87
N GLN A 45 7.09 -4.09 -8.92
CA GLN A 45 8.36 -4.44 -8.27
C GLN A 45 8.09 -5.14 -6.95
N VAL A 46 8.92 -6.15 -6.62
CA VAL A 46 8.80 -6.89 -5.36
C VAL A 46 9.86 -6.41 -4.38
N TYR A 47 9.39 -6.08 -3.18
CA TYR A 47 10.18 -5.65 -2.03
C TYR A 47 10.17 -6.79 -1.02
N ILE A 48 11.36 -7.33 -0.72
CA ILE A 48 11.53 -8.49 0.16
C ILE A 48 12.04 -8.01 1.51
N ASN A 49 11.36 -8.42 2.57
CA ASN A 49 11.61 -7.99 3.95
C ASN A 49 11.76 -6.46 4.07
N PRO A 50 10.80 -5.66 3.54
CA PRO A 50 10.89 -4.23 3.65
C PRO A 50 10.70 -3.80 5.10
N GLU A 51 11.52 -2.85 5.54
CA GLU A 51 11.50 -2.30 6.90
C GLU A 51 11.75 -0.80 6.86
N PHE A 52 10.98 -0.04 7.64
CA PHE A 52 11.17 1.41 7.76
C PHE A 52 12.45 1.71 8.54
N THR A 53 13.33 2.52 7.94
CA THR A 53 14.52 3.06 8.61
C THR A 53 14.27 4.44 9.20
N TRP A 54 13.27 5.17 8.70
CA TRP A 54 12.86 6.47 9.21
C TRP A 54 11.42 6.82 8.80
N ARG A 55 10.76 7.67 9.59
CA ARG A 55 9.45 8.26 9.27
C ARG A 55 9.44 9.74 9.65
N SER A 56 8.82 10.58 8.81
CA SER A 56 8.76 12.02 9.03
C SER A 56 7.86 12.39 10.21
N PRO A 57 8.17 13.44 11.00
CA PRO A 57 7.23 13.93 12.02
C PRO A 57 5.97 14.55 11.39
N ALA A 58 6.06 15.07 10.15
CA ALA A 58 4.91 15.55 9.42
C ALA A 58 3.97 14.37 9.06
N MET A 59 2.68 14.56 9.30
CA MET A 59 1.62 13.60 8.99
C MET A 59 0.52 14.28 8.20
N PHE A 60 -0.24 13.48 7.47
CA PHE A 60 -1.44 13.92 6.76
C PHE A 60 -2.56 12.91 6.96
N SER A 61 -3.79 13.32 6.67
CA SER A 61 -4.97 12.44 6.69
C SER A 61 -5.43 12.16 5.27
N MET A 62 -5.88 10.94 5.03
CA MET A 62 -6.36 10.50 3.73
C MET A 62 -7.47 9.46 3.90
N TRP A 63 -8.20 9.20 2.82
CA TRP A 63 -9.06 8.02 2.69
C TRP A 63 -8.24 6.89 2.08
N ASP A 64 -8.17 5.77 2.77
CA ASP A 64 -7.40 4.57 2.41
C ASP A 64 -8.37 3.47 1.94
N ASP A 65 -8.10 2.88 0.78
CA ASP A 65 -8.80 1.72 0.22
C ASP A 65 -7.93 0.47 0.30
N CYS A 66 -8.53 -0.69 0.50
CA CYS A 66 -7.80 -1.95 0.61
C CYS A 66 -8.42 -3.02 -0.29
N MET A 67 -7.59 -3.80 -0.98
CA MET A 67 -8.07 -4.94 -1.78
C MET A 67 -8.84 -5.99 -0.96
N CYS A 68 -8.58 -6.08 0.34
CA CYS A 68 -9.32 -6.97 1.24
C CYS A 68 -10.75 -6.48 1.50
N PHE A 69 -11.01 -5.18 1.34
CA PHE A 69 -12.28 -4.51 1.61
C PHE A 69 -12.59 -3.50 0.49
N PRO A 70 -12.86 -3.95 -0.74
CA PRO A 70 -12.90 -3.10 -1.93
C PRO A 70 -13.96 -1.98 -1.87
N ASP A 71 -15.00 -2.16 -1.05
CA ASP A 71 -16.12 -1.21 -0.94
C ASP A 71 -16.06 -0.34 0.34
N LEU A 72 -14.94 -0.37 1.07
CA LEU A 72 -14.75 0.34 2.33
C LEU A 72 -13.57 1.30 2.25
N LEU A 73 -13.84 2.57 2.55
CA LEU A 73 -12.83 3.61 2.71
C LEU A 73 -12.65 3.96 4.18
N VAL A 74 -11.39 4.00 4.60
CA VAL A 74 -11.01 4.25 5.98
C VAL A 74 -10.22 5.53 6.09
N ARG A 75 -10.64 6.45 6.96
CA ARG A 75 -9.85 7.65 7.22
C ARG A 75 -8.68 7.32 8.15
N VAL A 76 -7.47 7.38 7.61
CA VAL A 76 -6.22 7.10 8.33
C VAL A 76 -5.31 8.33 8.35
N SER A 77 -4.36 8.35 9.30
CA SER A 77 -3.26 9.31 9.27
C SER A 77 -1.93 8.59 9.01
N ARG A 78 -1.16 9.11 8.06
CA ARG A 78 0.11 8.55 7.61
C ARG A 78 1.23 9.58 7.71
N HIS A 79 2.45 9.09 7.88
CA HIS A 79 3.64 9.94 7.79
C HIS A 79 3.78 10.44 6.35
N ALA A 80 4.06 11.73 6.18
CA ALA A 80 4.16 12.37 4.86
C ALA A 80 5.38 11.91 4.06
N SER A 81 6.40 11.37 4.72
CA SER A 81 7.58 10.77 4.09
C SER A 81 8.16 9.67 4.96
N ILE A 82 8.77 8.68 4.32
CA ILE A 82 9.43 7.54 4.97
C ILE A 82 10.75 7.22 4.26
N SER A 83 11.66 6.58 4.97
CA SER A 83 12.79 5.85 4.38
C SER A 83 12.64 4.37 4.70
N LEU A 84 13.07 3.49 3.79
CA LEU A 84 13.03 2.05 4.01
C LEU A 84 14.26 1.32 3.47
N GLY A 85 14.55 0.17 4.06
CA GLY A 85 15.49 -0.83 3.54
C GLY A 85 14.75 -2.08 3.11
N TYR A 86 15.23 -2.76 2.06
CA TYR A 86 14.65 -4.02 1.58
C TYR A 86 15.65 -4.80 0.72
N LEU A 87 15.34 -6.06 0.42
CA LEU A 87 16.02 -6.85 -0.61
C LEU A 87 15.25 -6.78 -1.94
N ASN A 88 15.96 -6.53 -3.04
CA ASN A 88 15.38 -6.64 -4.38
C ASN A 88 15.31 -8.10 -4.85
N HIS A 89 14.74 -8.33 -6.04
CA HIS A 89 14.60 -9.68 -6.61
C HIS A 89 15.93 -10.40 -6.92
N HIS A 90 17.05 -9.69 -6.93
CA HIS A 90 18.40 -10.24 -7.04
C HIS A 90 19.05 -10.54 -5.68
N GLY A 91 18.36 -10.28 -4.56
CA GLY A 91 18.89 -10.44 -3.21
C GLY A 91 19.86 -9.33 -2.79
N GLN A 92 19.86 -8.20 -3.48
CA GLN A 92 20.69 -7.04 -3.12
C GLN A 92 19.93 -6.14 -2.13
N ILE A 93 20.66 -5.62 -1.14
CA ILE A 93 20.14 -4.63 -0.19
C ILE A 93 19.99 -3.30 -0.93
N VAL A 94 18.80 -2.71 -0.81
CA VAL A 94 18.46 -1.39 -1.36
C VAL A 94 17.92 -0.52 -0.23
N HIS A 95 18.28 0.76 -0.28
CA HIS A 95 17.76 1.80 0.59
C HIS A 95 17.07 2.86 -0.25
N GLU A 96 15.88 3.27 0.16
CA GLU A 96 15.12 4.38 -0.41
C GLU A 96 14.97 5.43 0.68
N ASP A 97 15.44 6.65 0.41
CA ASP A 97 15.48 7.74 1.37
C ASP A 97 14.43 8.80 1.07
N ALA A 98 13.71 9.23 2.11
CA ALA A 98 12.75 10.33 2.08
C ALA A 98 11.76 10.23 0.89
N LEU A 99 11.12 9.07 0.75
CA LEU A 99 10.11 8.84 -0.28
C LEU A 99 8.97 9.87 -0.17
N PRO A 100 8.41 10.33 -1.30
CA PRO A 100 7.33 11.32 -1.30
C PRO A 100 6.04 10.76 -0.68
N GLN A 101 5.09 11.66 -0.42
CA GLN A 101 3.81 11.34 0.21
C GLN A 101 3.06 10.18 -0.46
N ALA A 102 3.02 10.13 -1.78
CA ALA A 102 2.27 9.13 -2.54
C ALA A 102 2.84 7.71 -2.38
N GLU A 103 4.15 7.56 -2.36
CA GLU A 103 4.82 6.29 -2.08
C GLU A 103 4.79 5.98 -0.58
N SER A 104 4.91 7.02 0.25
CA SER A 104 4.90 6.91 1.70
C SER A 104 3.61 6.28 2.22
N GLU A 105 2.43 6.74 1.79
CA GLU A 105 1.14 6.12 2.17
C GLU A 105 1.09 4.65 1.77
N LEU A 106 1.56 4.34 0.56
CA LEU A 106 1.41 3.03 -0.04
C LEU A 106 2.30 2.02 0.68
N PHE A 107 3.56 2.36 0.96
CA PHE A 107 4.41 1.49 1.77
C PHE A 107 3.89 1.33 3.20
N GLN A 108 3.36 2.38 3.82
CA GLN A 108 2.75 2.26 5.15
C GLN A 108 1.58 1.28 5.14
N HIS A 109 0.68 1.37 4.16
CA HIS A 109 -0.42 0.42 3.99
C HIS A 109 0.07 -1.02 3.82
N GLU A 110 0.99 -1.25 2.88
CA GLU A 110 1.42 -2.62 2.57
C GLU A 110 2.27 -3.25 3.67
N LEU A 111 3.06 -2.46 4.40
CA LEU A 111 3.85 -2.97 5.53
C LEU A 111 2.96 -3.27 6.74
N ASP A 112 1.89 -2.51 6.96
CA ASP A 112 0.88 -2.86 7.98
C ASP A 112 0.32 -4.27 7.75
N HIS A 113 0.04 -4.64 6.49
CA HIS A 113 -0.40 -5.99 6.16
C HIS A 113 0.63 -7.08 6.48
N LEU A 114 1.93 -6.78 6.42
CA LEU A 114 2.98 -7.72 6.84
C LEU A 114 2.95 -7.98 8.35
N ASP A 115 2.45 -7.01 9.11
CA ASP A 115 2.36 -7.04 10.57
C ASP A 115 0.93 -7.38 11.06
N GLY A 116 0.02 -7.72 10.14
CA GLY A 116 -1.37 -8.08 10.46
C GLY A 116 -2.23 -6.90 10.88
N ILE A 117 -1.78 -5.66 10.61
CA ILE A 117 -2.51 -4.43 10.87
C ILE A 117 -3.36 -4.13 9.64
N LEU A 118 -4.65 -3.87 9.85
CA LEU A 118 -5.58 -3.44 8.82
C LEU A 118 -5.87 -1.96 8.99
N ALA A 119 -6.23 -1.26 7.90
CA ALA A 119 -6.62 0.15 7.97
C ALA A 119 -7.73 0.41 9.00
N VAL A 120 -8.69 -0.52 9.14
CA VAL A 120 -9.76 -0.46 10.16
C VAL A 120 -9.27 -0.53 11.61
N ASN A 121 -8.02 -0.91 11.85
CA ASN A 121 -7.39 -0.83 13.17
C ASN A 121 -6.81 0.56 13.47
N LEU A 122 -6.59 1.38 12.43
CA LEU A 122 -5.92 2.69 12.48
C LEU A 122 -6.90 3.87 12.39
N VAL A 123 -8.21 3.60 12.52
CA VAL A 123 -9.31 4.51 12.19
C VAL A 123 -9.23 5.82 12.99
N SER A 124 -9.33 6.93 12.26
CA SER A 124 -9.52 8.27 12.82
C SER A 124 -11.01 8.65 12.83
N LYS A 125 -11.80 8.08 13.75
CA LYS A 125 -13.24 8.31 14.01
C LYS A 125 -14.25 8.21 12.83
N ASP A 126 -13.84 8.36 11.58
CA ASP A 126 -14.68 8.38 10.39
C ASP A 126 -14.38 7.15 9.51
N LEU A 127 -15.40 6.35 9.24
CA LEU A 127 -15.41 5.25 8.28
C LEU A 127 -16.51 5.55 7.25
N LEU A 128 -16.27 5.26 5.97
CA LEU A 128 -17.28 5.43 4.91
C LEU A 128 -17.29 4.20 4.00
N SER A 129 -18.48 3.72 3.67
CA SER A 129 -18.70 2.80 2.56
C SER A 129 -18.56 3.51 1.20
N ALA A 130 -18.43 2.74 0.12
CA ALA A 130 -18.38 3.27 -1.24
C ALA A 130 -19.62 4.12 -1.59
N ASP A 131 -20.81 3.67 -1.18
CA ASP A 131 -22.07 4.41 -1.39
C ASP A 131 -22.04 5.77 -0.66
N GLU A 132 -21.67 5.78 0.62
CA GLU A 132 -21.56 7.00 1.42
C GLU A 132 -20.50 7.96 0.88
N LEU A 133 -19.42 7.44 0.27
CA LEU A 133 -18.40 8.26 -0.36
C LEU A 133 -18.94 8.92 -1.64
N LEU A 134 -19.61 8.17 -2.51
CA LEU A 134 -20.18 8.70 -3.76
C LEU A 134 -21.23 9.79 -3.49
N GLU A 135 -22.03 9.63 -2.44
CA GLU A 135 -22.95 10.66 -1.98
C GLU A 135 -22.21 11.92 -1.50
N ARG A 136 -21.08 11.74 -0.80
CA ARG A 136 -20.32 12.83 -0.19
C ARG A 136 -19.36 13.55 -1.15
N PHE A 137 -18.87 12.84 -2.15
CA PHE A 137 -17.94 13.32 -3.18
C PHE A 137 -18.40 12.82 -4.56
N PRO A 138 -19.52 13.33 -5.09
CA PRO A 138 -20.02 12.91 -6.38
C PRO A 138 -18.98 13.21 -7.46
N SER A 139 -18.67 12.21 -8.28
CA SER A 139 -17.74 12.36 -9.40
C SER A 139 -18.21 13.50 -10.32
N HIS A 140 -17.35 14.51 -10.53
CA HIS A 140 -17.58 15.58 -11.50
C HIS A 140 -17.44 15.08 -12.94
#